data_AF-A0A9E3HXT7-F1
#
_entry.id   AF-A0A9E3HXT7-F1
#
_cell.length_a   1.000
_cell.length_b   1.000
_cell.length_c   1.000
_cell.angle_alpha   90.00
_cell.angle_beta   90.00
_cell.angle_gamma   90.00
#
_symmetry.space_group_name_H-M   'P 1'
#
loop_
_entity.id
_entity.type
_entity.pdbx_description
1 polymer ?
#
loop_
_entity_poly.entity_id
_entity_poly.type
_entity_poly.pdbx_seq_one_letter_code
_entity_poly.pdbx_strand_id
1 'polypeptide(L)'
;MLTGSEITGHMLNAWTAESREAWRFPLEYAAAFEAACQTHTLTELLAAKRGCKVLMGEAVLEAEWGRLEALESEIKARKRELKKRIGGNR
;
A
#
# COMPACT_ATOMS: atom_id res chain seq x y z
N MET A 1 4.52 -20.31 -12.03
CA MET A 1 3.05 -20.24 -11.85
C MET A 1 2.79 -19.81 -10.42
N LEU A 2 2.17 -18.65 -10.18
CA LEU A 2 2.04 -18.06 -8.84
C LEU A 2 0.97 -18.75 -7.96
N THR A 3 0.03 -19.48 -8.56
CA THR A 3 -1.12 -20.11 -7.86
C THR A 3 -0.87 -21.55 -7.43
N GLY A 4 0.17 -22.22 -7.95
CA GLY A 4 0.42 -23.65 -7.72
C GLY A 4 -0.65 -24.62 -8.27
N SER A 5 -1.78 -24.09 -8.75
CA SER A 5 -2.94 -24.84 -9.28
C SER A 5 -3.46 -24.18 -10.55
N GLU A 6 -4.06 -24.98 -11.43
CA GLU A 6 -4.77 -24.49 -12.61
C GLU A 6 -6.03 -23.73 -12.19
N ILE A 7 -6.16 -22.49 -12.67
CA ILE A 7 -7.35 -21.65 -12.45
C ILE A 7 -8.05 -21.46 -13.79
N THR A 8 -9.32 -21.84 -13.85
CA THR A 8 -10.14 -21.73 -15.07
C THR A 8 -11.08 -20.52 -15.01
N GLY A 9 -11.53 -20.04 -16.17
CA GLY A 9 -12.54 -18.97 -16.24
C GLY A 9 -13.86 -19.34 -15.57
N HIS A 10 -14.24 -20.63 -15.57
CA HIS A 10 -15.43 -21.09 -14.85
C HIS A 10 -15.31 -20.88 -13.33
N MET A 11 -14.11 -21.10 -12.77
CA MET A 11 -13.85 -20.84 -11.34
C MET A 11 -13.96 -19.35 -11.03
N LEU A 12 -13.41 -18.48 -11.87
CA LEU A 12 -13.53 -17.03 -11.71
C LEU A 12 -15.00 -16.59 -11.70
N ASN A 13 -15.80 -17.05 -12.68
CA ASN A 13 -17.23 -16.75 -12.73
C ASN A 13 -17.98 -17.28 -11.50
N ALA A 14 -17.63 -18.46 -11.01
CA ALA A 14 -18.21 -19.02 -9.80
C ALA A 14 -17.88 -18.20 -8.55
N TRP A 15 -16.70 -17.57 -8.47
CA TRP A 15 -16.28 -16.76 -7.33
C TRP A 15 -16.88 -15.34 -7.30
N THR A 16 -17.33 -14.85 -8.45
CA THR A 16 -17.91 -13.51 -8.61
C THR A 16 -19.43 -13.52 -8.79
N ALA A 17 -20.06 -14.70 -8.86
CA ALA A 17 -21.50 -14.85 -9.03
C ALA A 17 -22.29 -14.30 -7.81
N GLU A 18 -23.24 -13.41 -8.07
CA GLU A 18 -24.11 -12.82 -7.03
C GLU A 18 -24.94 -13.86 -6.27
N SER A 19 -25.29 -14.97 -6.92
CA SER A 19 -26.09 -16.04 -6.32
C SER A 19 -25.33 -16.95 -5.34
N ARG A 20 -24.01 -16.76 -5.18
CA ARG A 20 -23.16 -17.56 -4.29
C ARG A 20 -22.73 -16.75 -3.06
N GLU A 21 -23.29 -17.09 -1.91
CA GLU A 21 -22.95 -16.43 -0.64
C GLU A 21 -21.71 -17.04 0.05
N ALA A 22 -21.43 -18.33 -0.18
CA ALA A 22 -20.47 -19.08 0.63
C ALA A 22 -19.01 -19.04 0.16
N TRP A 23 -18.75 -18.96 -1.15
CA TRP A 23 -17.38 -19.06 -1.70
C TRP A 23 -17.02 -17.82 -2.50
N ARG A 24 -16.23 -16.94 -1.88
CA ARG A 24 -15.70 -15.72 -2.51
C ARG A 24 -14.34 -15.98 -3.14
N PHE A 25 -13.88 -15.04 -3.97
CA PHE A 25 -12.54 -15.04 -4.54
C PHE A 25 -11.45 -15.29 -3.46
N PRO A 26 -10.61 -16.33 -3.60
CA PRO A 26 -9.55 -16.61 -2.62
C PRO A 26 -8.43 -15.57 -2.65
N LEU A 27 -8.13 -14.98 -1.49
CA LEU A 27 -7.10 -13.94 -1.38
C LEU A 27 -5.70 -14.44 -1.77
N GLU A 28 -5.41 -15.73 -1.55
CA GLU A 28 -4.15 -16.36 -1.95
C GLU A 28 -3.88 -16.26 -3.47
N TYR A 29 -4.93 -16.11 -4.29
CA TYR A 29 -4.79 -15.94 -5.74
C TYR A 29 -4.74 -14.48 -6.19
N ALA A 30 -4.91 -13.51 -5.29
CA ALA A 30 -4.97 -12.09 -5.64
C ALA A 30 -3.71 -11.64 -6.39
N ALA A 31 -2.52 -11.95 -5.88
CA ALA A 31 -1.27 -11.53 -6.52
C ALA A 31 -1.10 -12.13 -7.92
N ALA A 32 -1.49 -13.40 -8.11
CA ALA A 32 -1.41 -14.06 -9.41
C ALA A 32 -2.41 -13.46 -10.41
N PHE A 33 -3.63 -13.19 -9.95
CA PHE A 33 -4.68 -12.55 -10.74
C PHE A 33 -4.29 -11.13 -11.16
N GLU A 34 -3.80 -10.33 -10.21
CA GLU A 34 -3.31 -8.99 -10.43
C GLU A 34 -2.13 -8.94 -11.41
N ALA A 35 -1.18 -9.86 -11.29
CA ALA A 35 -0.07 -9.99 -12.24
C ALA A 35 -0.55 -10.35 -13.65
N ALA A 36 -1.52 -11.27 -13.77
CA ALA A 36 -2.09 -11.67 -15.05
C ALA A 36 -2.89 -10.52 -15.72
N CYS A 37 -3.57 -9.70 -14.92
CA CYS A 37 -4.34 -8.55 -15.38
C CYS A 37 -3.54 -7.23 -15.40
N GLN A 38 -2.24 -7.26 -15.06
CA GLN A 38 -1.37 -6.08 -14.98
C GLN A 38 -1.99 -4.94 -14.15
N THR A 39 -2.52 -5.27 -12.98
CA THR A 39 -3.21 -4.33 -12.09
C THR A 39 -2.82 -4.54 -10.62
N HIS A 40 -3.16 -3.59 -9.76
CA HIS A 40 -3.00 -3.66 -8.30
C HIS A 40 -4.31 -3.33 -7.55
N THR A 41 -5.45 -3.30 -8.25
CA THR A 41 -6.73 -2.82 -7.72
C THR A 41 -7.28 -3.64 -6.55
N LEU A 42 -7.08 -4.97 -6.52
CA LEU A 42 -7.55 -5.78 -5.39
C LEU A 42 -6.74 -5.47 -4.13
N THR A 43 -5.42 -5.36 -4.28
CA THR A 43 -4.51 -4.99 -3.20
C THR A 43 -4.82 -3.59 -2.67
N GLU A 44 -5.05 -2.62 -3.56
CA GLU A 44 -5.46 -1.25 -3.19
C GLU A 44 -6.82 -1.21 -2.49
N LEU A 45 -7.81 -1.95 -3.00
CA LEU A 45 -9.14 -2.05 -2.39
C LEU A 45 -9.06 -2.58 -0.95
N LEU A 46 -8.30 -3.66 -0.73
CA LEU A 46 -8.12 -4.27 0.58
C LEU A 46 -7.40 -3.33 1.56
N ALA A 47 -6.37 -2.63 1.09
CA ALA A 47 -5.68 -1.62 1.88
C ALA A 47 -6.61 -0.48 2.28
N ALA A 48 -7.37 0.07 1.33
CA ALA A 48 -8.28 1.17 1.56
C ALA A 48 -9.37 0.82 2.59
N LYS A 49 -9.92 -0.41 2.55
CA LYS A 49 -10.90 -0.89 3.54
C LYS A 49 -10.37 -0.92 4.97
N ARG A 50 -9.05 -0.99 5.16
CA ARG A 50 -8.38 -0.99 6.47
C ARG A 50 -7.82 0.37 6.85
N GLY A 51 -8.06 1.41 6.04
CA GLY A 51 -7.46 2.73 6.24
C GLY A 51 -5.96 2.78 5.90
N CYS A 52 -5.46 1.79 5.16
CA CYS A 52 -4.09 1.75 4.67
C CYS A 52 -4.03 2.25 3.22
N LYS A 53 -2.85 2.70 2.81
CA LYS A 53 -2.52 2.96 1.40
C LYS A 53 -1.35 2.06 1.01
N VAL A 54 -1.45 1.45 -0.16
CA VAL A 54 -0.33 0.73 -0.77
C VAL A 54 0.28 1.65 -1.82
N LEU A 55 1.61 1.75 -1.80
CA LEU A 55 2.39 2.51 -2.77
C LEU A 55 3.23 1.52 -3.55
N MET A 56 3.28 1.69 -4.87
CA MET A 56 4.01 0.83 -5.78
C MET A 56 4.96 1.64 -6.64
N GLY A 57 6.11 1.06 -6.98
CA GLY A 57 7.09 1.67 -7.88
C GLY A 57 7.57 3.04 -7.39
N GLU A 58 7.56 4.02 -8.29
CA GLU A 58 8.05 5.38 -8.05
C GLU A 58 7.36 6.08 -6.88
N ALA A 59 6.07 5.82 -6.66
CA ALA A 59 5.32 6.40 -5.54
C ALA A 59 5.89 6.00 -4.16
N VAL A 60 6.62 4.89 -4.06
CA VAL A 60 7.34 4.49 -2.83
C VAL A 60 8.51 5.44 -2.59
N LEU A 61 9.27 5.76 -3.63
CA LEU A 61 10.43 6.65 -3.55
C LEU A 61 10.00 8.07 -3.19
N GLU A 62 8.93 8.57 -3.80
CA GLU A 62 8.37 9.88 -3.48
C GLU A 62 7.90 9.98 -2.03
N ALA A 63 7.24 8.94 -1.51
CA ALA A 63 6.79 8.92 -0.13
C ALA A 63 7.97 8.88 0.86
N GLU A 64 9.01 8.12 0.55
CA GLU A 64 10.22 8.08 1.37
C GLU A 64 10.98 9.42 1.33
N TRP A 65 11.05 10.06 0.16
CA TRP A 65 11.61 11.40 0.02
C TRP A 65 10.85 12.43 0.88
N GLY A 66 9.52 12.48 0.77
CA GLY A 66 8.69 13.38 1.57
C GLY A 66 8.83 13.12 3.08
N ARG A 67 9.01 11.87 3.49
CA ARG A 67 9.30 11.50 4.89
C ARG A 67 10.63 12.09 5.36
N LEU A 68 11.67 12.03 4.53
CA LEU A 68 12.98 12.63 4.82
C LEU A 68 12.90 14.16 4.90
N GLU A 69 12.17 14.80 3.99
CA GLU A 69 11.96 16.26 4.03
C GLU A 69 11.25 16.72 5.30
N ALA A 70 10.21 15.98 5.73
CA ALA A 70 9.51 16.25 6.98
C ALA A 70 10.46 16.16 8.19
N LEU A 71 11.31 15.13 8.22
CA LEU A 71 12.32 14.95 9.27
C LEU A 71 13.35 16.08 9.27
N GLU A 72 13.83 16.49 8.09
CA GLU A 72 14.75 17.62 7.97
C GLU A 72 14.13 18.91 8.52
N SER A 73 12.86 19.17 8.19
CA SER A 73 12.13 20.34 8.66
C SER A 73 12.02 20.34 10.19
N GLU A 74 11.69 19.19 10.77
CA GLU A 74 11.63 19.01 12.22
C GLU A 74 13.00 19.25 12.89
N ILE A 75 14.08 18.67 12.33
CA ILE A 75 15.43 18.86 12.83
C ILE A 75 15.84 20.35 12.76
N LYS A 76 15.53 21.02 11.65
CA LYS A 76 15.80 22.46 11.48
C LYS A 76 15.04 23.29 12.53
N ALA A 77 13.77 22.97 12.79
CA ALA A 77 12.97 23.62 13.82
C ALA A 77 13.58 23.42 15.22
N ARG A 78 13.93 22.18 15.58
CA ARG A 78 14.58 21.85 16.86
C ARG A 78 15.92 22.58 17.03
N LYS A 79 16.76 22.64 15.98
CA LYS A 79 18.03 23.38 16.01
C LYS A 79 17.84 24.87 16.27
N ARG A 80 16.82 25.50 15.63
CA ARG A 80 16.50 26.92 15.85
C ARG A 80 16.08 27.17 17.29
N GLU A 81 15.22 26.32 17.85
CA GLU A 81 14.77 26.42 19.24
C GLU A 81 15.95 26.28 20.22
N LEU A 82 16.81 25.28 20.01
CA LEU A 82 17.99 25.08 20.85
C LEU A 82 18.97 26.26 20.78
N LYS A 83 19.18 26.83 19.58
CA LYS A 83 20.01 28.02 19.39
C LYS A 83 19.46 29.23 20.14
N LYS A 84 18.13 29.43 20.17
CA LYS A 84 17.50 30.49 20.96
C LYS A 84 17.77 30.31 22.46
N ARG A 85 17.65 29.09 22.98
CA ARG A 85 17.92 28.79 24.39
C ARG A 85 19.38 29.02 24.79
N ILE A 86 20.32 28.65 23.92
CA ILE A 86 21.75 28.90 24.14
C ILE A 86 22.07 30.40 24.06
N GLY A 87 21.48 31.12 23.09
CA GLY A 87 21.73 32.54 22.88
C GLY A 87 21.02 33.48 23.87
N GLY A 88 19.89 33.05 24.45
CA GLY A 88 19.12 33.80 25.44
C GLY A 88 19.56 33.58 26.90
N ASN A 89 20.63 32.81 27.13
CA ASN A 89 21.20 32.53 28.47
C ASN A 89 22.57 33.21 28.65
N ARG A 90 22.80 34.33 27.96
CA ARG A 90 23.96 35.22 28.09
C ARG A 90 23.49 36.64 28.34
#